data_AF-A0A962GIA6-F1
#
_entry.id   AF-A0A962GIA6-F1
#
_cell.length_a   1.000
_cell.length_b   1.000
_cell.length_c   1.000
_cell.angle_alpha   90.00
_cell.angle_beta   90.00
_cell.angle_gamma   90.00
#
_symmetry.space_group_name_H-M   'P 1'
#
loop_
_entity.id
_entity.type
_entity.pdbx_description
1 polymer ?
#
loop_
_entity_poly.entity_id
_entity_poly.type
_entity_poly.pdbx_seq_one_letter_code
_entity_poly.pdbx_strand_id
1 'polypeptide(L)'
;MFGNRLNPVARAEKYIAKGNYKRALKILAKTFKKYPNSLDLARLRFEYGKYIPFDDYHHQAAIDYFNLQIQFDVSGEKIHNDFVKYMTTTQGRIQLDDETLVKLSVVFAAHGFENNAVYIINNMIRKECELAQFVDALVAIINYYEEKGADKKTASYKNYLKWHFPDHEMTQYILSRNK
;
A
#
# COMPACT_ATOMS: atom_id res chain seq x y z
N MET A 1 -35.88 -3.19 20.05
CA MET A 1 -36.48 -3.53 18.73
C MET A 1 -35.74 -2.77 17.63
N PHE A 2 -34.88 -3.44 16.87
CA PHE A 2 -34.20 -2.83 15.72
C PHE A 2 -35.07 -3.03 14.48
N GLY A 3 -35.81 -2.00 14.09
CA GLY A 3 -36.69 -2.06 12.93
C GLY A 3 -35.91 -2.23 11.62
N ASN A 4 -36.18 -3.33 10.91
CA ASN A 4 -36.21 -3.60 9.45
C ASN A 4 -35.28 -2.85 8.45
N ARG A 5 -34.27 -2.11 8.90
CA ARG A 5 -33.20 -1.60 8.03
C ARG A 5 -32.21 -2.74 7.83
N LEU A 6 -32.29 -3.43 6.69
CA LEU A 6 -31.28 -4.40 6.27
C LEU A 6 -29.88 -3.87 6.60
N ASN A 7 -29.08 -4.69 7.28
CA ASN A 7 -27.65 -4.49 7.52
C ASN A 7 -27.03 -3.84 6.27
N PRO A 8 -26.33 -2.68 6.36
CA PRO A 8 -25.77 -2.00 5.21
C PRO A 8 -24.93 -2.90 4.29
N VAL A 9 -24.27 -3.92 4.86
CA VAL A 9 -23.54 -4.95 4.10
C VAL A 9 -24.51 -5.81 3.28
N ALA A 10 -25.55 -6.38 3.91
CA ALA A 10 -26.59 -7.14 3.21
C ALA A 10 -27.32 -6.31 2.13
N ARG A 11 -27.45 -4.99 2.35
CA ARG A 11 -27.98 -4.09 1.32
C ARG A 11 -27.00 -3.92 0.15
N ALA A 12 -25.71 -3.79 0.42
CA ALA A 12 -24.69 -3.71 -0.62
C ALA A 12 -24.65 -5.01 -1.45
N GLU A 13 -24.73 -6.18 -0.80
CA GLU A 13 -24.79 -7.50 -1.46
C GLU A 13 -25.95 -7.60 -2.44
N LYS A 14 -27.13 -7.06 -2.11
CA LYS A 14 -28.27 -7.00 -3.05
C LYS A 14 -27.97 -6.19 -4.30
N TYR A 15 -27.15 -5.14 -4.21
CA TYR A 15 -26.72 -4.37 -5.40
C TYR A 15 -25.63 -5.11 -6.17
N ILE A 16 -24.72 -5.81 -5.49
CA ILE A 16 -23.68 -6.65 -6.10
C ILE A 16 -24.32 -7.77 -6.93
N ALA A 17 -25.30 -8.48 -6.36
CA ALA A 17 -26.04 -9.53 -7.06
C ALA A 17 -26.76 -9.04 -8.33
N LYS A 18 -27.03 -7.73 -8.41
CA LYS A 18 -27.64 -7.06 -9.58
C LYS A 18 -26.63 -6.38 -10.50
N GLY A 19 -25.33 -6.63 -10.31
CA GLY A 19 -24.24 -5.99 -11.07
C GLY A 19 -24.05 -4.49 -10.82
N ASN A 20 -24.69 -3.93 -9.80
CA ASN A 20 -24.65 -2.50 -9.50
C ASN A 20 -23.54 -2.15 -8.49
N TYR A 21 -22.30 -2.44 -8.88
CA TYR A 21 -21.12 -2.37 -8.01
C TYR A 21 -20.87 -0.96 -7.46
N LYS A 22 -21.02 0.09 -8.30
CA LYS A 22 -20.83 1.48 -7.87
C LYS A 22 -21.80 1.89 -6.76
N ARG A 23 -23.07 1.47 -6.81
CA ARG A 23 -24.03 1.72 -5.71
C ARG A 23 -23.70 0.90 -4.48
N ALA A 24 -23.27 -0.34 -4.64
CA ALA A 24 -22.84 -1.17 -3.52
C ALA A 24 -21.66 -0.54 -2.76
N LEU A 25 -20.60 -0.14 -3.48
CA LEU A 25 -19.44 0.52 -2.88
C LEU A 25 -19.79 1.84 -2.21
N LYS A 26 -20.72 2.63 -2.76
CA LYS A 26 -21.22 3.83 -2.08
C LYS A 26 -21.83 3.52 -0.71
N ILE A 27 -22.56 2.42 -0.58
CA ILE A 27 -23.17 2.00 0.70
C ILE A 27 -22.08 1.51 1.67
N LEU A 28 -21.14 0.70 1.17
CA LEU A 28 -20.04 0.19 1.98
C LEU A 28 -19.12 1.34 2.45
N ALA A 29 -18.81 2.30 1.59
CA ALA A 29 -18.01 3.49 1.95
C ALA A 29 -18.69 4.32 3.05
N LYS A 30 -20.01 4.53 2.95
CA LYS A 30 -20.78 5.21 4.02
C LYS A 30 -20.76 4.43 5.34
N THR A 31 -20.72 3.10 5.26
CA THR A 31 -20.65 2.24 6.45
C THR A 31 -19.26 2.27 7.06
N PHE A 32 -18.22 2.20 6.22
CA PHE A 32 -16.83 2.30 6.62
C PHE A 32 -16.51 3.63 7.31
N LYS A 33 -17.08 4.76 6.85
CA LYS A 33 -16.93 6.05 7.57
C LYS A 33 -17.38 6.01 9.04
N LYS A 34 -18.27 5.09 9.41
CA LYS A 34 -18.70 4.90 10.81
C LYS A 34 -17.81 3.94 11.58
N TYR A 35 -17.08 3.08 10.88
CA TYR A 35 -16.22 2.03 11.42
C TYR A 35 -14.89 2.02 10.66
N PRO A 36 -14.11 3.11 10.71
CA PRO A 36 -12.94 3.30 9.83
C PRO A 36 -11.81 2.28 10.09
N ASN A 37 -11.79 1.64 11.26
CA ASN A 37 -10.78 0.64 11.61
C ASN A 37 -11.25 -0.79 11.34
N SER A 38 -12.36 -0.98 10.62
CA SER A 38 -12.84 -2.32 10.28
C SER A 38 -12.11 -2.87 9.05
N LEU A 39 -11.11 -3.72 9.29
CA LEU A 39 -10.38 -4.43 8.23
C LEU A 39 -11.32 -5.23 7.33
N ASP A 40 -12.36 -5.86 7.89
CA ASP A 40 -13.37 -6.60 7.12
C ASP A 40 -14.14 -5.71 6.15
N LEU A 41 -14.59 -4.52 6.58
CA LEU A 41 -15.29 -3.59 5.69
C LEU A 41 -14.36 -3.04 4.61
N ALA A 42 -13.09 -2.78 4.93
CA ALA A 42 -12.09 -2.38 3.94
C ALA A 42 -11.83 -3.49 2.92
N ARG A 43 -11.67 -4.74 3.38
CA ARG A 43 -11.52 -5.92 2.53
C ARG A 43 -12.71 -6.10 1.58
N LEU A 44 -13.94 -6.02 2.10
CA LEU A 44 -15.14 -6.15 1.27
C LEU A 44 -15.21 -5.06 0.19
N ARG A 45 -14.88 -3.81 0.54
CA ARG A 45 -14.83 -2.71 -0.44
C ARG A 45 -13.77 -2.96 -1.51
N PHE A 46 -12.59 -3.43 -1.12
CA PHE A 46 -11.51 -3.78 -2.05
C PHE A 46 -11.94 -4.93 -2.99
N GLU A 47 -12.48 -6.02 -2.44
CA GLU A 47 -12.89 -7.21 -3.19
C GLU A 47 -14.02 -6.93 -4.19
N TYR A 48 -14.99 -6.07 -3.84
CA TYR A 48 -16.04 -5.65 -4.77
C TYR A 48 -15.62 -4.52 -5.70
N GLY A 49 -14.60 -3.73 -5.32
CA GLY A 49 -14.01 -2.69 -6.14
C GLY A 49 -13.44 -3.22 -7.45
N LYS A 50 -12.93 -4.46 -7.47
CA LYS A 50 -12.37 -5.10 -8.67
C LYS A 50 -13.30 -5.14 -9.88
N TYR A 51 -14.62 -5.08 -9.67
CA TYR A 51 -15.62 -5.08 -10.75
C TYR A 51 -15.81 -3.71 -11.40
N ILE A 52 -15.27 -2.65 -10.80
CA ILE A 52 -15.18 -1.29 -11.36
C ILE A 52 -13.75 -0.78 -11.21
N PRO A 53 -12.77 -1.45 -11.85
CA PRO A 53 -11.37 -1.36 -11.49
C PRO A 53 -10.75 0.03 -11.65
N PHE A 54 -11.33 0.87 -12.51
CA PHE A 54 -10.86 2.22 -12.84
C PHE A 54 -11.70 3.33 -12.19
N ASP A 55 -12.62 2.99 -11.29
CA ASP A 55 -13.43 3.95 -10.55
C ASP A 55 -12.73 4.33 -9.22
N ASP A 56 -12.74 5.61 -8.87
CA ASP A 56 -12.13 6.14 -7.64
C ASP A 56 -12.56 5.37 -6.38
N TYR A 57 -13.77 4.79 -6.35
CA TYR A 57 -14.21 3.99 -5.22
C TYR A 57 -13.34 2.75 -4.98
N HIS A 58 -12.81 2.13 -6.03
CA HIS A 58 -11.92 0.98 -5.91
C HIS A 58 -10.54 1.41 -5.40
N HIS A 59 -10.00 2.49 -5.96
CA HIS A 59 -8.69 3.03 -5.57
C HIS A 59 -8.68 3.51 -4.12
N GLN A 60 -9.71 4.24 -3.68
CA GLN A 60 -9.85 4.62 -2.28
C GLN A 60 -10.02 3.40 -1.36
N ALA A 61 -10.76 2.37 -1.79
CA ALA A 61 -10.90 1.15 -1.00
C ALA A 61 -9.57 0.39 -0.87
N ALA A 62 -8.74 0.40 -1.91
CA ALA A 62 -7.41 -0.20 -1.88
C ALA A 62 -6.48 0.56 -0.91
N ILE A 63 -6.47 1.89 -0.94
CA ILE A 63 -5.74 2.73 0.02
C ILE A 63 -6.13 2.39 1.46
N ASP A 64 -7.43 2.42 1.76
CA ASP A 64 -7.94 2.14 3.12
C ASP A 64 -7.56 0.71 3.56
N TYR A 65 -7.66 -0.26 2.66
CA TYR A 65 -7.40 -1.66 2.95
C TYR A 65 -5.91 -1.95 3.18
N PHE A 66 -5.01 -1.46 2.33
CA PHE A 66 -3.57 -1.66 2.52
C PHE A 66 -3.06 -0.99 3.79
N ASN A 67 -3.50 0.24 4.10
CA ASN A 67 -3.12 0.91 5.34
C ASN A 67 -3.60 0.14 6.58
N LEU A 68 -4.82 -0.40 6.57
CA LEU A 68 -5.32 -1.22 7.68
C LEU A 68 -4.59 -2.57 7.77
N GLN A 69 -4.25 -3.21 6.65
CA GLN A 69 -3.46 -4.44 6.68
C GLN A 69 -2.10 -4.22 7.36
N ILE A 70 -1.43 -3.11 7.04
CA ILE A 70 -0.15 -2.74 7.65
C ILE A 70 -0.34 -2.40 9.12
N GLN A 71 -1.38 -1.65 9.48
CA GLN A 71 -1.68 -1.29 10.87
C GLN A 71 -1.99 -2.50 11.75
N PHE A 72 -2.62 -3.54 11.19
CA PHE A 72 -2.96 -4.78 11.91
C PHE A 72 -1.91 -5.88 11.76
N ASP A 73 -0.69 -5.55 11.32
CA ASP A 73 0.43 -6.48 11.16
C ASP A 73 0.09 -7.73 10.33
N VAL A 74 -0.74 -7.56 9.29
CA VAL A 74 -1.04 -8.63 8.33
C VAL A 74 0.26 -9.03 7.62
N SER A 75 0.46 -10.32 7.39
CA SER A 75 1.72 -10.82 6.83
C SER A 75 2.08 -10.16 5.49
N GLY A 76 3.37 -9.88 5.29
CA GLY A 76 3.85 -9.24 4.06
C GLY A 76 3.50 -10.04 2.80
N GLU A 77 3.46 -11.38 2.87
CA GLU A 77 3.01 -12.23 1.77
C GLU A 77 1.55 -11.95 1.38
N LYS A 78 0.65 -11.79 2.37
CA LYS A 78 -0.76 -11.51 2.10
C LYS A 78 -0.93 -10.12 1.50
N ILE A 79 -0.22 -9.13 2.04
CA ILE A 79 -0.23 -7.75 1.52
C ILE A 79 0.27 -7.73 0.07
N HIS A 80 1.40 -8.40 -0.20
CA HIS A 80 1.97 -8.50 -1.55
C HIS A 80 1.01 -9.18 -2.53
N ASN A 81 0.39 -10.30 -2.14
CA ASN A 81 -0.57 -11.00 -2.98
C ASN A 81 -1.80 -10.14 -3.31
N ASP A 82 -2.30 -9.36 -2.35
CA ASP A 82 -3.41 -8.45 -2.61
C ASP A 82 -2.99 -7.26 -3.48
N PHE A 83 -1.77 -6.74 -3.31
CA PHE A 83 -1.20 -5.72 -4.19
C PHE A 83 -1.04 -6.21 -5.63
N VAL A 84 -0.54 -7.43 -5.84
CA VAL A 84 -0.46 -8.03 -7.19
C VAL A 84 -1.85 -8.19 -7.80
N LYS A 85 -2.85 -8.64 -7.04
CA LYS A 85 -4.25 -8.69 -7.52
C LYS A 85 -4.75 -7.32 -7.94
N TYR A 86 -4.48 -6.29 -7.13
CA TYR A 86 -4.84 -4.91 -7.46
C TYR A 86 -4.18 -4.46 -8.76
N MET A 87 -2.86 -4.67 -8.90
CA MET A 87 -2.10 -4.37 -10.11
C MET A 87 -2.66 -5.05 -11.35
N THR A 88 -2.94 -6.35 -11.29
CA THR A 88 -3.52 -7.09 -12.41
C THR A 88 -4.91 -6.56 -12.76
N THR A 89 -5.73 -6.30 -11.74
CA THR A 89 -7.11 -5.80 -11.90
C THR A 89 -7.15 -4.42 -12.54
N THR A 90 -6.22 -3.53 -12.18
CA THR A 90 -6.13 -2.16 -12.73
C THR A 90 -5.22 -2.08 -13.96
N GLN A 91 -4.73 -3.21 -14.47
CA GLN A 91 -3.79 -3.27 -15.60
C GLN A 91 -2.54 -2.39 -15.38
N GLY A 92 -2.03 -2.36 -14.15
CA GLY A 92 -0.88 -1.57 -13.74
C GLY A 92 -1.15 -0.07 -13.55
N ARG A 93 -2.41 0.39 -13.69
CA ARG A 93 -2.80 1.77 -13.38
C ARG A 93 -2.94 1.94 -11.88
N ILE A 94 -1.81 2.16 -11.21
CA ILE A 94 -1.75 2.41 -9.78
C ILE A 94 -2.25 3.83 -9.50
N GLN A 95 -3.33 3.93 -8.74
CA GLN A 95 -3.82 5.19 -8.16
C GLN A 95 -3.87 5.09 -6.64
N LEU A 96 -2.72 4.72 -6.05
CA LEU A 96 -2.51 4.77 -4.61
C LEU A 96 -1.75 6.06 -4.30
N ASP A 97 -2.04 6.68 -3.16
CA ASP A 97 -1.27 7.83 -2.69
C ASP A 97 0.16 7.44 -2.31
N ASP A 98 1.01 8.46 -2.26
CA ASP A 98 2.44 8.34 -2.01
C ASP A 98 2.76 7.69 -0.67
N GLU A 99 2.02 8.05 0.37
CA GLU A 99 2.21 7.53 1.72
C GLU A 99 1.95 6.02 1.75
N THR A 100 0.86 5.57 1.13
CA THR A 100 0.51 4.16 1.00
C THR A 100 1.57 3.39 0.20
N LEU A 101 2.06 3.97 -0.91
CA LEU A 101 3.11 3.36 -1.72
C LEU A 101 4.43 3.21 -0.95
N VAL A 102 4.83 4.24 -0.20
CA VAL A 102 6.02 4.20 0.65
C VAL A 102 5.90 3.09 1.70
N LYS A 103 4.76 3.00 2.41
CA LYS A 103 4.55 1.92 3.38
C LYS A 103 4.60 0.53 2.74
N LEU A 104 3.97 0.36 1.57
CA LEU A 104 4.01 -0.90 0.83
C LEU A 104 5.43 -1.29 0.40
N SER A 105 6.25 -0.33 -0.04
CA SER A 105 7.62 -0.64 -0.48
C SER A 105 8.52 -1.07 0.69
N VAL A 106 8.32 -0.52 1.88
CA VAL A 106 8.96 -1.01 3.13
C VAL A 106 8.60 -2.48 3.37
N VAL A 107 7.30 -2.80 3.36
CA VAL A 107 6.81 -4.17 3.56
C VAL A 107 7.42 -5.12 2.52
N PHE A 108 7.45 -4.71 1.25
CA PHE A 108 7.97 -5.53 0.17
C PHE A 108 9.48 -5.76 0.25
N ALA A 109 10.26 -4.73 0.58
CA ALA A 109 11.69 -4.88 0.79
C ALA A 109 11.99 -5.82 1.96
N ALA A 110 11.31 -5.64 3.10
CA ALA A 110 11.51 -6.46 4.29
C ALA A 110 11.15 -7.95 4.10
N HIS A 111 10.25 -8.25 3.18
CA HIS A 111 9.82 -9.63 2.87
C HIS A 111 10.44 -10.19 1.59
N GLY A 112 11.43 -9.52 1.00
CA GLY A 112 12.15 -10.01 -0.18
C GLY A 112 11.37 -9.92 -1.50
N PHE A 113 10.28 -9.16 -1.56
CA PHE A 113 9.56 -8.86 -2.79
C PHE A 113 10.25 -7.72 -3.57
N GLU A 114 11.51 -7.95 -3.94
CA GLU A 114 12.44 -6.96 -4.52
C GLU A 114 11.84 -6.18 -5.69
N ASN A 115 11.26 -6.88 -6.67
CA ASN A 115 10.79 -6.25 -7.91
C ASN A 115 9.75 -5.15 -7.63
N ASN A 116 8.80 -5.41 -6.74
CA ASN A 116 7.74 -4.45 -6.41
C ASN A 116 8.25 -3.33 -5.50
N ALA A 117 9.15 -3.64 -4.55
CA ALA A 117 9.80 -2.63 -3.73
C ALA A 117 10.59 -1.63 -4.59
N VAL A 118 11.47 -2.13 -5.46
CA VAL A 118 12.30 -1.33 -6.37
C VAL A 118 11.45 -0.53 -7.34
N TYR A 119 10.40 -1.13 -7.90
CA TYR A 119 9.49 -0.43 -8.79
C TYR A 119 8.87 0.81 -8.12
N ILE A 120 8.38 0.66 -6.89
CA ILE A 120 7.79 1.76 -6.14
C ILE A 120 8.86 2.79 -5.77
N ILE A 121 9.98 2.37 -5.18
CA ILE A 121 11.05 3.26 -4.70
C ILE A 121 11.62 4.08 -5.85
N ASN A 122 11.93 3.46 -6.99
CA ASN A 122 12.44 4.19 -8.16
C ASN A 122 11.40 5.15 -8.74
N ASN A 123 10.11 4.82 -8.65
CA ASN A 123 9.06 5.77 -9.01
C ASN A 123 9.02 6.97 -8.06
N MET A 124 9.19 6.74 -6.75
CA MET A 124 9.26 7.82 -5.75
C MET A 124 10.50 8.71 -5.94
N ILE A 125 11.66 8.12 -6.28
CA ILE A 125 12.89 8.86 -6.60
C ILE A 125 12.68 9.76 -7.83
N ARG A 126 12.12 9.22 -8.92
CA ARG A 126 11.94 9.96 -10.18
C ARG A 126 11.02 11.18 -10.06
N LYS A 127 10.09 11.15 -9.11
CA LYS A 127 9.18 12.28 -8.83
C LYS A 127 9.65 13.17 -7.68
N GLU A 128 10.84 12.91 -7.14
CA GLU A 128 11.43 13.68 -6.04
C GLU A 128 10.54 13.69 -4.79
N CYS A 129 10.14 12.49 -4.32
CA CYS A 129 9.27 12.35 -3.15
C CYS A 129 9.89 12.98 -1.89
N GLU A 130 9.18 13.95 -1.30
CA GLU A 130 9.60 14.70 -0.10
C GLU A 130 9.07 14.11 1.22
N LEU A 131 8.35 12.98 1.17
CA LEU A 131 7.83 12.35 2.39
C LEU A 131 8.99 11.92 3.28
N ALA A 132 9.00 12.37 4.54
CA ALA A 132 10.02 12.00 5.51
C ALA A 132 10.11 10.46 5.69
N GLN A 133 8.95 9.78 5.66
CA GLN A 133 8.86 8.32 5.77
C GLN A 133 9.48 7.59 4.58
N PHE A 134 9.79 8.29 3.47
CA PHE A 134 10.46 7.65 2.34
C PHE A 134 11.87 7.16 2.70
N VAL A 135 12.50 7.75 3.72
CA VAL A 135 13.77 7.27 4.28
C VAL A 135 13.65 5.82 4.76
N ASP A 136 12.53 5.42 5.36
CA ASP A 136 12.31 4.06 5.84
C ASP A 136 12.31 3.05 4.68
N ALA A 137 11.73 3.42 3.54
CA ALA A 137 11.74 2.59 2.33
C ALA A 137 13.16 2.43 1.76
N LEU A 138 13.93 3.52 1.74
CA LEU A 138 15.33 3.49 1.31
C LEU A 138 16.19 2.62 2.24
N VAL A 139 16.01 2.76 3.56
CA VAL A 139 16.70 1.95 4.56
C VAL A 139 16.34 0.47 4.39
N ALA A 140 15.06 0.14 4.21
CA ALA A 140 14.60 -1.24 4.06
C ALA A 140 15.23 -1.91 2.83
N ILE A 141 15.27 -1.24 1.67
CA ILE A 141 15.88 -1.81 0.46
C ILE A 141 17.41 -1.88 0.55
N ILE A 142 18.06 -0.93 1.24
CA ILE A 142 19.50 -0.97 1.52
C ILE A 142 19.85 -2.19 2.36
N ASN A 143 19.15 -2.41 3.48
CA ASN A 143 19.37 -3.56 4.34
C ASN A 143 19.18 -4.87 3.57
N TYR A 144 18.09 -4.97 2.79
CA TYR A 144 17.84 -6.13 1.94
C TYR A 144 19.01 -6.41 0.97
N TYR A 145 19.56 -5.38 0.32
CA TYR A 145 20.68 -5.57 -0.60
C TYR A 145 22.01 -5.87 0.08
N GLU A 146 22.26 -5.30 1.25
CA GLU A 146 23.44 -5.63 2.07
C GLU A 146 23.42 -7.10 2.50
N GLU A 147 22.28 -7.61 2.96
CA GLU A 147 22.10 -9.03 3.31
C GLU A 147 22.34 -9.97 2.12
N LYS A 148 22.11 -9.48 0.89
CA LYS A 148 22.35 -10.22 -0.36
C LYS A 148 23.76 -10.00 -0.94
N GLY A 149 24.60 -9.17 -0.34
CA GLY A 149 25.93 -8.81 -0.88
C GLY A 149 25.87 -8.05 -2.21
N ALA A 150 24.79 -7.30 -2.47
CA ALA A 150 24.55 -6.61 -3.73
C ALA A 150 25.11 -5.17 -3.73
N ASP A 151 26.40 -5.02 -3.42
CA ASP A 151 27.07 -3.73 -3.11
C ASP A 151 26.81 -2.60 -4.12
N LYS A 152 26.80 -2.93 -5.43
CA LYS A 152 26.54 -1.95 -6.49
C LYS A 152 25.13 -1.35 -6.40
N LYS A 153 24.12 -2.17 -6.11
CA LYS A 153 22.73 -1.71 -5.95
C LYS A 153 22.58 -0.94 -4.65
N THR A 154 23.24 -1.37 -3.58
CA THR A 154 23.25 -0.68 -2.29
C THR A 154 23.80 0.76 -2.41
N ALA A 155 24.89 0.93 -3.17
CA ALA A 155 25.56 2.22 -3.30
C ALA A 155 24.66 3.34 -3.88
N SER A 156 23.79 3.03 -4.85
CA SER A 156 22.91 4.05 -5.44
C SER A 156 21.90 4.61 -4.44
N TYR A 157 21.27 3.74 -3.64
CA TYR A 157 20.30 4.17 -2.64
C TYR A 157 20.97 4.89 -1.46
N LYS A 158 22.16 4.43 -1.01
CA LYS A 158 22.95 5.14 0.00
C LYS A 158 23.32 6.56 -0.45
N ASN A 159 23.72 6.71 -1.71
CA ASN A 159 24.01 8.03 -2.27
C ASN A 159 22.76 8.91 -2.32
N TYR A 160 21.63 8.39 -2.79
CA TYR A 160 20.38 9.16 -2.81
C TYR A 160 19.99 9.65 -1.41
N LEU A 161 20.03 8.76 -0.43
CA LEU A 161 19.76 9.05 0.97
C LEU A 161 20.73 10.11 1.55
N LYS A 162 22.03 10.02 1.23
CA LYS A 162 23.03 11.04 1.60
C LYS A 162 22.74 12.42 1.00
N TRP A 163 22.36 12.49 -0.27
CA TRP A 163 22.19 13.77 -0.97
C TRP A 163 20.85 14.45 -0.68
N HIS A 164 19.78 13.67 -0.49
CA HIS A 164 18.42 14.20 -0.33
C HIS A 164 17.92 14.21 1.12
N PHE A 165 18.50 13.39 2.00
CA PHE A 165 18.12 13.32 3.41
C PHE A 165 19.36 13.35 4.34
N PRO A 166 20.31 14.30 4.16
CA PRO A 166 21.58 14.31 4.89
C PRO A 166 21.41 14.37 6.41
N ASP A 167 20.42 15.10 6.90
CA ASP A 167 20.22 15.37 8.33
C ASP A 167 19.33 14.34 9.03
N HIS A 168 18.77 13.37 8.29
CA HIS A 168 17.93 12.34 8.87
C HIS A 168 18.77 11.36 9.69
N GLU A 169 18.31 10.99 10.90
CA GLU A 169 19.05 10.11 11.82
C GLU A 169 19.46 8.79 11.15
N MET A 170 18.51 8.16 10.45
CA MET A 170 18.77 6.91 9.71
C MET A 170 19.80 7.07 8.59
N THR A 171 19.98 8.27 8.03
CA THR A 171 21.03 8.53 7.05
C THR A 171 22.41 8.39 7.68
N GLN A 172 22.61 9.00 8.84
CA GLN A 172 23.87 8.90 9.56
C GLN A 172 24.16 7.47 9.97
N TYR A 173 23.15 6.75 10.48
CA TYR A 173 23.27 5.34 10.85
C TYR A 173 23.70 4.44 9.67
N ILE A 174 23.03 4.55 8.52
CA ILE A 174 23.34 3.71 7.35
C ILE A 174 24.74 4.00 6.78
N LEU A 175 25.20 5.24 6.84
CA LEU A 175 26.52 5.63 6.35
C LEU A 175 27.65 5.29 7.33
N SER A 176 27.38 5.10 8.62
CA SER A 176 28.38 4.72 9.63
C SER A 176 28.62 3.21 9.75
N ARG A 177 27.66 2.37 9.34
CA ARG A 177 27.72 0.90 9.55
C ARG A 177 28.86 0.15 8.84
N ASN A 178 29.46 0.75 7.81
CA ASN A 178 30.52 0.13 7.01
C ASN A 178 31.87 0.87 7.14
N LYS A 179 32.07 1.58 8.25
CA LYS A 179 33.35 2.20 8.63
C LYS A 179 34.15 1.32 9.56
#